data_AF-A0A519C9Y4-F1
#
_entry.id   AF-A0A519C9Y4-F1
#
_cell.length_a   1.000
_cell.length_b   1.000
_cell.length_c   1.000
_cell.angle_alpha   90.00
_cell.angle_beta   90.00
_cell.angle_gamma   90.00
#
_symmetry.space_group_name_H-M   'P 1'
#
loop_
_entity.id
_entity.type
_entity.pdbx_description
1 polymer ?
#
loop_
_entity_poly.entity_id
_entity_poly.type
_entity_poly.pdbx_seq_one_letter_code
_entity_poly.pdbx_strand_id
1 'polypeptide(L)'
;MQTENFQGKDGYIWWHGVVEDRKDPMFLGRCRVRILGWHTADKTELPTADLPWAQALMPITSASQVGVGQAPVGPIEGTWVMGYYRDGELAQEPVMVGTLHGVPERYAKKDTGFYDSRLDTPDKDRQGMSDSGKSLSGGTPATMTAFPFPPKNIETVSGGEVKITEYTDVERRSQSFLSGLAANSWEQFQNPRNINVPTTSIYARGEDDDSTKVNTTGIIAFKNRNRLATNITTAFKPNAELQSRIPADEWDSLNNASQDITKISQPPSPYGAKYPFNHVYESESGHLIEIDDTPSKERLHWYHRSGTFTEFHPKGIRTDRTMGHHYNIVTGNEETYIRGVEKKAISLDSIQNIGGKAEFVSGKDMKIMSEAGNLTNQVFIDAKNVLTLKGAQIIRDDDSALDEVKGDYGLKTQGKTEISAGALKFGTPGRFDINAFGGKSETIGGSSEETIANVQPPTMINAKLIKAMFGKIVLETIDAIATGGIDLNMGPGGSAGTISIGTLGDINIGTLTGPGGITLQAVVGPISITTPMTAELNGATGVTIGSAATPVVDIKGVSVNVGGSSSPALLAKDFLDLFKDHTHPTPNGPSGPLSPQFAPKLTKTMAKKVFLS
;
A
#
# COMPACT_ATOMS: atom_id res chain seq x y z
N MET A 1 4.04 46.62 -86.10
CA MET A 1 3.87 46.08 -84.73
C MET A 1 3.70 44.58 -84.87
N GLN A 2 4.72 43.81 -84.53
CA GLN A 2 4.56 42.38 -84.32
C GLN A 2 3.55 42.22 -83.19
N THR A 3 2.45 41.53 -83.44
CA THR A 3 1.53 41.11 -82.39
C THR A 3 2.27 40.07 -81.56
N GLU A 4 2.97 40.54 -80.53
CA GLU A 4 3.52 39.67 -79.50
C GLU A 4 2.32 38.96 -78.85
N ASN A 5 2.29 37.63 -78.92
CA ASN A 5 1.26 36.82 -78.29
C ASN A 5 1.36 37.03 -76.78
N PHE A 6 0.32 37.62 -76.18
CA PHE A 6 0.26 37.88 -74.74
C PHE A 6 -0.40 36.69 -74.04
N GLN A 7 0.30 36.10 -73.08
CA GLN A 7 -0.24 35.05 -72.21
C GLN A 7 -1.57 35.52 -71.56
N GLY A 8 -2.65 34.79 -71.80
CA GLY A 8 -4.00 35.12 -71.34
C GLY A 8 -4.95 35.72 -72.38
N LYS A 9 -4.49 36.04 -73.60
CA LYS A 9 -5.37 36.41 -74.73
C LYS A 9 -5.68 35.25 -75.69
N ASP A 10 -4.95 34.15 -75.58
CA ASP A 10 -5.04 32.97 -76.46
C ASP A 10 -6.25 32.04 -76.16
N GLY A 11 -7.19 32.52 -75.33
CA GLY A 11 -8.42 31.80 -74.97
C GLY A 11 -8.26 30.80 -73.81
N TYR A 12 -9.37 30.49 -73.12
CA TYR A 12 -9.41 29.49 -72.05
C TYR A 12 -9.83 28.13 -72.63
N ILE A 13 -8.85 27.31 -73.02
CA ILE A 13 -9.10 25.97 -73.54
C ILE A 13 -9.16 24.98 -72.37
N TRP A 14 -10.39 24.66 -71.95
CA TRP A 14 -10.63 23.72 -70.87
C TRP A 14 -10.46 22.28 -71.31
N TRP A 15 -10.14 21.40 -70.37
CA TRP A 15 -10.04 19.97 -70.59
C TRP A 15 -10.40 19.19 -69.33
N HIS A 16 -10.69 17.91 -69.50
CA HIS A 16 -10.73 16.95 -68.41
C HIS A 16 -9.93 15.70 -68.79
N GLY A 17 -9.37 15.04 -67.80
CA GLY A 17 -8.43 13.94 -67.99
C GLY A 17 -8.28 13.10 -66.74
N VAL A 18 -7.43 12.08 -66.85
CA VAL A 18 -7.13 11.16 -65.76
C VAL A 18 -5.64 11.22 -65.44
N VAL A 19 -5.31 11.37 -64.16
CA VAL A 19 -3.93 11.31 -63.66
C VAL A 19 -3.40 9.89 -63.82
N GLU A 20 -2.31 9.72 -64.56
CA GLU A 20 -1.65 8.41 -64.71
C GLU A 20 -0.33 8.33 -63.95
N ASP A 21 0.30 9.45 -63.59
CA ASP A 21 1.53 9.45 -62.79
C ASP A 21 1.62 10.74 -61.96
N ARG A 22 2.02 10.61 -60.69
CA ARG A 22 2.19 11.72 -59.74
C ARG A 22 3.62 11.85 -59.20
N LYS A 23 4.57 11.04 -59.69
CA LYS A 23 5.95 11.02 -59.23
C LYS A 23 6.76 12.15 -59.85
N ASP A 24 6.43 13.38 -59.48
CA ASP A 24 7.11 14.57 -59.96
C ASP A 24 8.57 14.63 -59.46
N PRO A 25 9.58 14.58 -60.35
CA PRO A 25 10.99 14.68 -59.93
C PRO A 25 11.35 16.04 -59.33
N MET A 26 10.52 17.07 -59.52
CA MET A 26 10.73 18.41 -58.99
C MET A 26 9.96 18.68 -57.68
N PHE A 27 9.12 17.73 -57.23
CA PHE A 27 8.31 17.88 -56.02
C PHE A 27 7.40 19.13 -56.03
N LEU A 28 6.95 19.56 -57.21
CA LEU A 28 6.07 20.72 -57.39
C LEU A 28 4.58 20.35 -57.39
N GLY A 29 4.27 19.06 -57.22
CA GLY A 29 2.89 18.55 -57.28
C GLY A 29 2.38 18.36 -58.70
N ARG A 30 3.26 18.35 -59.71
CA ARG A 30 2.85 18.11 -61.09
C ARG A 30 2.41 16.67 -61.28
N CYS A 31 1.44 16.45 -62.16
CA CYS A 31 0.96 15.12 -62.51
C CYS A 31 0.99 14.93 -64.03
N ARG A 32 1.25 13.71 -64.49
CA ARG A 32 1.02 13.34 -65.89
C ARG A 32 -0.45 12.99 -66.07
N VAL A 33 -1.13 13.74 -66.92
CA VAL A 33 -2.58 13.62 -67.14
C VAL A 33 -2.83 13.17 -68.56
N ARG A 34 -3.59 12.08 -68.74
CA ARG A 34 -4.11 11.69 -70.05
C ARG A 34 -5.42 12.43 -70.30
N ILE A 35 -5.41 13.34 -71.27
CA ILE A 35 -6.48 14.31 -71.49
C ILE A 35 -7.43 13.78 -72.58
N LEU A 36 -8.73 13.77 -72.29
CA LEU A 36 -9.73 13.24 -73.21
C LEU A 36 -9.81 14.09 -74.48
N GLY A 37 -9.92 13.42 -75.63
CA GLY A 37 -9.96 14.06 -76.95
C GLY A 37 -8.59 14.45 -77.51
N TRP A 38 -7.61 14.74 -76.65
CA TRP A 38 -6.25 15.15 -77.05
C TRP A 38 -5.26 13.99 -77.08
N HIS A 39 -5.39 13.04 -76.15
CA HIS A 39 -4.48 11.90 -76.03
C HIS A 39 -5.19 10.59 -76.39
N THR A 40 -4.49 9.70 -77.11
CA THR A 40 -4.96 8.33 -77.41
C THR A 40 -5.07 7.49 -76.13
N ALA A 41 -6.03 6.56 -76.09
CA ALA A 41 -6.14 5.57 -75.01
C ALA A 41 -5.08 4.47 -75.12
N ASP A 42 -4.45 4.31 -76.29
CA ASP A 42 -3.45 3.28 -76.51
C ASP A 42 -2.11 3.69 -75.88
N LYS A 43 -1.66 2.93 -74.87
CA LYS A 43 -0.40 3.19 -74.19
C LYS A 43 0.83 2.77 -75.01
N THR A 44 0.64 2.00 -76.08
CA THR A 44 1.72 1.66 -77.01
C THR A 44 2.04 2.86 -77.92
N GLU A 45 1.03 3.64 -78.29
CA GLU A 45 1.19 4.87 -79.08
C GLU A 45 1.67 6.04 -78.23
N LEU A 46 1.10 6.24 -77.04
CA LEU A 46 1.49 7.29 -76.11
C LEU A 46 1.69 6.72 -74.70
N PRO A 47 2.92 6.30 -74.37
CA PRO A 47 3.28 5.80 -73.04
C PRO A 47 2.99 6.83 -71.94
N THR A 48 2.62 6.35 -70.74
CA THR A 48 2.37 7.22 -69.57
C THR A 48 3.56 8.14 -69.28
N ALA A 49 4.80 7.71 -69.51
CA ALA A 49 5.99 8.50 -69.24
C ALA A 49 6.17 9.71 -70.18
N ASP A 50 5.54 9.68 -71.36
CA ASP A 50 5.69 10.71 -72.39
C ASP A 50 4.59 11.78 -72.31
N LEU A 51 3.60 11.59 -71.42
CA LEU A 51 2.59 12.59 -71.14
C LEU A 51 3.21 13.87 -70.55
N PRO A 52 2.76 15.07 -70.98
CA PRO A 52 3.17 16.34 -70.40
C PRO A 52 2.86 16.43 -68.91
N TRP A 53 3.71 17.16 -68.17
CA TRP A 53 3.47 17.46 -66.76
C TRP A 53 2.45 18.58 -66.61
N ALA A 54 1.29 18.27 -66.04
CA ALA A 54 0.28 19.25 -65.66
C ALA A 54 0.60 19.87 -64.30
N GLN A 55 0.54 21.20 -64.20
CA GLN A 55 0.78 21.93 -62.95
C GLN A 55 -0.50 22.00 -62.10
N ALA A 56 -0.39 21.88 -60.78
CA ALA A 56 -1.53 22.06 -59.87
C ALA A 56 -1.77 23.55 -59.56
N LEU A 57 -3.02 23.99 -59.70
CA LEU A 57 -3.49 25.29 -59.18
C LEU A 57 -3.95 25.10 -57.73
N MET A 58 -3.32 25.84 -56.82
CA MET A 58 -3.63 25.75 -55.38
C MET A 58 -4.79 26.67 -54.99
N PRO A 59 -5.60 26.29 -53.98
CA PRO A 59 -6.66 27.17 -53.47
C PRO A 59 -6.06 28.44 -52.85
N ILE A 60 -6.82 29.54 -52.85
CA ILE A 60 -6.34 30.85 -52.35
C ILE A 60 -5.94 30.82 -50.87
N THR A 61 -6.40 29.83 -50.10
CA THR A 61 -6.02 29.58 -48.70
C THR A 61 -4.60 29.00 -48.56
N SER A 62 -3.94 28.67 -49.67
CA SER A 62 -2.56 28.19 -49.72
C SER A 62 -1.68 29.21 -50.44
N ALA A 63 -0.70 29.80 -49.72
CA ALA A 63 0.15 30.85 -50.28
C ALA A 63 1.13 30.35 -51.37
N SER A 64 1.49 29.06 -51.33
CA SER A 64 2.40 28.42 -52.30
C SER A 64 3.74 29.15 -52.48
N GLN A 65 4.23 29.75 -51.40
CA GLN A 65 5.44 30.55 -51.40
C GLN A 65 6.22 30.31 -50.10
N VAL A 66 7.55 30.23 -50.20
CA VAL A 66 8.50 30.07 -49.07
C VAL A 66 8.11 29.00 -48.04
N GLY A 67 7.52 27.88 -48.49
CA GLY A 67 7.10 26.77 -47.61
C GLY A 67 5.81 27.03 -46.83
N VAL A 68 5.06 28.09 -47.15
CA VAL A 68 3.78 28.43 -46.53
C VAL A 68 2.62 27.98 -47.43
N GLY A 69 1.71 27.16 -46.91
CA GLY A 69 0.52 26.68 -47.61
C GLY A 69 0.30 25.18 -47.46
N GLN A 70 -0.61 24.64 -48.28
CA GLN A 70 -0.85 23.21 -48.37
C GLN A 70 0.19 22.57 -49.30
N ALA A 71 0.53 21.31 -49.05
CA ALA A 71 1.32 20.55 -50.00
C ALA A 71 0.53 20.38 -51.31
N PRO A 72 1.13 20.59 -52.50
CA PRO A 72 0.45 20.46 -53.79
C PRO A 72 0.27 18.98 -54.20
N VAL A 73 -0.12 18.15 -53.24
CA VAL A 73 -0.31 16.71 -53.39
C VAL A 73 -1.75 16.38 -53.03
N GLY A 74 -2.45 15.67 -53.91
CA GLY A 74 -3.87 15.38 -53.73
C GLY A 74 -4.36 14.33 -54.71
N PRO A 75 -4.24 14.56 -56.03
CA PRO A 75 -4.62 13.56 -57.02
C PRO A 75 -3.74 12.29 -56.90
N ILE A 76 -4.40 11.14 -56.81
CA ILE A 76 -3.78 9.82 -56.95
C ILE A 76 -3.92 9.31 -58.38
N GLU A 77 -3.14 8.32 -58.78
CA GLU A 77 -3.30 7.67 -60.08
C GLU A 77 -4.76 7.17 -60.26
N GLY A 78 -5.34 7.44 -61.44
CA GLY A 78 -6.75 7.23 -61.75
C GLY A 78 -7.67 8.41 -61.40
N THR A 79 -7.23 9.42 -60.65
CA THR A 79 -8.06 10.60 -60.30
C THR A 79 -8.47 11.36 -61.55
N TRP A 80 -9.76 11.67 -61.65
CA TRP A 80 -10.27 12.53 -62.70
C TRP A 80 -10.01 13.99 -62.32
N VAL A 81 -9.46 14.75 -63.26
CA VAL A 81 -9.09 16.14 -63.08
C VAL A 81 -9.66 16.99 -64.20
N MET A 82 -9.97 18.24 -63.87
CA MET A 82 -10.34 19.27 -64.84
C MET A 82 -9.26 20.34 -64.83
N GLY A 83 -9.04 20.96 -65.98
CA GLY A 83 -7.97 21.92 -66.17
C GLY A 83 -8.16 22.81 -67.40
N TYR A 84 -7.12 23.57 -67.68
CA TYR A 84 -6.98 24.36 -68.90
C TYR A 84 -5.54 24.34 -69.41
N TYR A 85 -5.33 24.69 -70.67
CA TYR A 85 -4.00 24.90 -71.24
C TYR A 85 -3.61 26.38 -71.12
N ARG A 86 -2.40 26.66 -70.62
CA ARG A 86 -1.91 28.06 -70.48
C ARG A 86 -1.58 28.71 -71.82
N ASP A 87 -1.31 27.88 -72.83
CA ASP A 87 -0.88 28.24 -74.18
C ASP A 87 -1.99 28.08 -75.23
N GLY A 88 -3.26 28.02 -74.79
CA GLY A 88 -4.42 27.98 -75.70
C GLY A 88 -4.50 26.68 -76.50
N GLU A 89 -4.74 26.79 -77.82
CA GLU A 89 -4.91 25.64 -78.72
C GLU A 89 -3.62 24.87 -79.00
N LEU A 90 -2.45 25.40 -78.62
CA LEU A 90 -1.18 24.67 -78.73
C LEU A 90 -1.12 23.45 -77.80
N ALA A 91 -1.86 23.48 -76.70
CA ALA A 91 -2.09 22.36 -75.79
C ALA A 91 -0.83 21.71 -75.20
N GLN A 92 0.23 22.48 -74.95
CA GLN A 92 1.51 21.98 -74.44
C GLN A 92 1.65 22.17 -72.92
N GLU A 93 0.99 23.17 -72.33
CA GLU A 93 1.13 23.52 -70.92
C GLU A 93 -0.16 23.31 -70.10
N PRO A 94 -0.48 22.07 -69.71
CA PRO A 94 -1.68 21.78 -68.94
C PRO A 94 -1.60 22.27 -67.48
N VAL A 95 -2.70 22.80 -66.96
CA VAL A 95 -2.89 23.16 -65.55
C VAL A 95 -4.14 22.47 -65.00
N MET A 96 -4.00 21.73 -63.91
CA MET A 96 -5.10 21.15 -63.14
C MET A 96 -5.69 22.21 -62.22
N VAL A 97 -7.01 22.43 -62.30
CA VAL A 97 -7.73 23.36 -61.42
C VAL A 97 -8.53 22.65 -60.32
N GLY A 98 -8.85 21.37 -60.51
CA GLY A 98 -9.61 20.61 -59.53
C GLY A 98 -9.73 19.13 -59.87
N THR A 99 -10.30 18.37 -58.94
CA THR A 99 -10.59 16.94 -59.10
C THR A 99 -12.09 16.71 -59.24
N LEU A 100 -12.46 15.65 -59.95
CA LEU A 100 -13.84 15.24 -60.17
C LEU A 100 -14.09 13.89 -59.51
N HIS A 101 -15.19 13.79 -58.77
CA HIS A 101 -15.73 12.53 -58.26
C HIS A 101 -16.85 12.04 -59.17
N GLY A 102 -17.16 10.74 -59.10
CA GLY A 102 -18.21 10.15 -59.92
C GLY A 102 -18.65 8.78 -59.44
N VAL A 103 -19.53 8.15 -60.20
CA VAL A 103 -19.96 6.76 -60.01
C VAL A 103 -19.35 5.93 -61.13
N PRO A 104 -18.40 5.04 -60.84
CA PRO A 104 -17.78 4.20 -61.85
C PRO A 104 -18.80 3.17 -62.39
N GLU A 105 -19.12 3.23 -63.68
CA GLU A 105 -20.01 2.26 -64.33
C GLU A 105 -19.27 0.98 -64.74
N ARG A 106 -17.96 1.09 -64.92
CA ARG A 106 -17.15 0.04 -65.49
C ARG A 106 -15.85 -0.12 -64.76
N TYR A 107 -15.38 -1.33 -64.92
CA TYR A 107 -14.10 -1.78 -64.51
C TYR A 107 -12.99 -1.18 -65.44
N ALA A 108 -12.08 -0.38 -64.88
CA ALA A 108 -10.76 -0.01 -65.38
C ALA A 108 -9.93 -1.20 -65.91
N LYS A 109 -9.28 -0.96 -67.04
CA LYS A 109 -8.60 -1.99 -67.82
C LYS A 109 -7.09 -1.81 -67.73
N LYS A 110 -6.39 -2.93 -67.61
CA LYS A 110 -4.93 -2.97 -67.68
C LYS A 110 -4.43 -2.54 -69.06
N ASP A 111 -3.25 -1.94 -69.09
CA ASP A 111 -2.50 -1.52 -70.26
C ASP A 111 -3.29 -0.55 -71.17
N THR A 112 -4.35 0.07 -70.62
CA THR A 112 -5.25 1.00 -71.30
C THR A 112 -5.16 2.37 -70.62
N GLY A 113 -5.11 3.43 -71.42
CA GLY A 113 -5.12 4.81 -70.94
C GLY A 113 -6.41 5.19 -70.21
N PHE A 114 -6.36 6.32 -69.49
CA PHE A 114 -7.48 6.87 -68.71
C PHE A 114 -7.86 6.05 -67.46
N TYR A 115 -6.96 5.18 -67.02
CA TYR A 115 -7.09 4.38 -65.81
C TYR A 115 -5.85 4.54 -64.91
N ASP A 116 -5.96 4.03 -63.69
CA ASP A 116 -4.85 4.03 -62.73
C ASP A 116 -3.68 3.17 -63.25
N SER A 117 -2.55 3.81 -63.54
CA SER A 117 -1.37 3.14 -64.11
C SER A 117 -0.69 2.15 -63.16
N ARG A 118 -1.01 2.18 -61.86
CA ARG A 118 -0.50 1.20 -60.89
C ARG A 118 -0.95 -0.22 -61.24
N LEU A 119 -2.02 -0.37 -62.03
CA LEU A 119 -2.46 -1.65 -62.59
C LEU A 119 -1.47 -2.22 -63.63
N ASP A 120 -0.71 -1.35 -64.29
CA ASP A 120 0.14 -1.72 -65.43
C ASP A 120 1.58 -2.00 -64.98
N THR A 121 1.99 -1.43 -63.85
CA THR A 121 3.33 -1.63 -63.29
C THR A 121 3.38 -2.87 -62.39
N PRO A 122 4.22 -3.87 -62.67
CA PRO A 122 4.59 -4.88 -61.68
C PRO A 122 5.23 -4.19 -60.47
N ASP A 123 4.71 -4.39 -59.26
CA ASP A 123 5.19 -3.59 -58.14
C ASP A 123 6.49 -4.16 -57.54
N LYS A 124 7.42 -3.23 -57.31
CA LYS A 124 8.38 -3.30 -56.21
C LYS A 124 7.61 -2.81 -54.98
N ASP A 125 7.43 -3.62 -53.94
CA ASP A 125 6.67 -3.25 -52.74
C ASP A 125 6.90 -1.78 -52.31
N ARG A 126 5.98 -0.89 -52.70
CA ARG A 126 6.12 0.57 -52.49
C ARG A 126 5.96 0.99 -51.04
N GLN A 127 5.51 0.08 -50.18
CA GLN A 127 5.37 0.30 -48.73
C GLN A 127 6.51 -0.35 -47.94
N GLY A 128 7.36 -1.15 -48.60
CA GLY A 128 8.57 -1.72 -48.01
C GLY A 128 9.61 -0.64 -47.73
N MET A 129 9.87 -0.39 -46.45
CA MET A 129 11.00 0.41 -45.98
C MET A 129 12.09 -0.53 -45.49
N SER A 130 13.35 -0.25 -45.81
CA SER A 130 14.47 -0.86 -45.10
C SER A 130 14.41 -0.46 -43.62
N ASP A 131 15.10 -1.18 -42.75
CA ASP A 131 15.25 -0.84 -41.31
C ASP A 131 15.80 0.58 -41.07
N SER A 132 16.32 1.23 -42.11
CA SER A 132 16.83 2.60 -42.16
C SER A 132 15.90 3.62 -42.83
N GLY A 133 14.66 3.25 -43.14
CA GLY A 133 13.62 4.12 -43.67
C GLY A 133 13.73 4.49 -45.16
N LYS A 134 14.49 3.74 -45.96
CA LYS A 134 14.55 3.92 -47.42
C LYS A 134 13.64 2.94 -48.14
N SER A 135 12.98 3.39 -49.21
CA SER A 135 12.16 2.52 -50.07
C SER A 135 12.98 1.36 -50.64
N LEU A 136 12.48 0.14 -50.52
CA LEU A 136 13.13 -1.08 -51.02
C LEU A 136 13.04 -1.19 -52.56
N SER A 137 14.13 -1.61 -53.20
CA SER A 137 14.24 -1.72 -54.66
C SER A 137 14.22 -3.18 -55.14
N GLY A 138 13.03 -3.79 -55.31
CA GLY A 138 12.91 -5.11 -55.94
C GLY A 138 11.46 -5.53 -56.16
N GLY A 139 11.10 -6.08 -57.33
CA GLY A 139 9.70 -6.27 -57.75
C GLY A 139 9.42 -7.63 -58.37
N THR A 140 8.21 -8.12 -58.10
CA THR A 140 7.58 -9.34 -58.64
C THR A 140 6.28 -8.93 -59.39
N PRO A 141 5.43 -9.83 -59.94
CA PRO A 141 4.23 -9.45 -60.71
C PRO A 141 3.32 -8.45 -60.00
N ALA A 142 2.49 -7.70 -60.75
CA ALA A 142 1.54 -6.69 -60.25
C ALA A 142 0.91 -7.12 -58.91
N THR A 143 1.30 -6.48 -57.81
CA THR A 143 0.84 -6.81 -56.45
C THR A 143 -0.14 -5.75 -55.97
N MET A 144 -1.13 -6.25 -55.25
CA MET A 144 -2.20 -5.51 -54.60
C MET A 144 -1.76 -4.67 -53.41
N THR A 145 -0.52 -4.85 -52.95
CA THR A 145 0.09 -4.07 -51.88
C THR A 145 0.45 -2.64 -52.29
N ALA A 146 0.52 -2.36 -53.60
CA ALA A 146 0.80 -1.03 -54.17
C ALA A 146 -0.25 0.03 -53.82
N PHE A 147 -1.48 -0.41 -53.51
CA PHE A 147 -2.58 0.44 -53.11
C PHE A 147 -2.62 0.55 -51.58
N PRO A 148 -2.56 1.75 -51.00
CA PRO A 148 -2.81 1.90 -49.57
C PRO A 148 -4.19 1.37 -49.20
N PHE A 149 -4.24 0.58 -48.14
CA PHE A 149 -5.46 -0.07 -47.66
C PHE A 149 -5.53 0.13 -46.15
N PRO A 150 -6.74 0.26 -45.56
CA PRO A 150 -6.87 0.19 -44.12
C PRO A 150 -6.29 -1.14 -43.60
N PRO A 151 -5.68 -1.15 -42.42
CA PRO A 151 -5.07 -2.35 -41.89
C PRO A 151 -6.11 -3.47 -41.69
N LYS A 152 -5.67 -4.72 -41.85
CA LYS A 152 -6.50 -5.92 -41.65
C LYS A 152 -6.88 -6.10 -40.20
N ASN A 153 -5.89 -5.98 -39.33
CA ASN A 153 -6.07 -6.08 -37.88
C ASN A 153 -5.18 -5.10 -37.15
N ILE A 154 -5.65 -4.64 -36.00
CA ILE A 154 -4.94 -3.76 -35.09
C ILE A 154 -4.96 -4.42 -33.72
N GLU A 155 -3.84 -4.97 -33.30
CA GLU A 155 -3.71 -5.69 -32.04
C GLU A 155 -3.06 -4.79 -30.99
N THR A 156 -3.75 -4.59 -29.87
CA THR A 156 -3.19 -3.88 -28.71
C THR A 156 -2.28 -4.80 -27.93
N VAL A 157 -1.03 -4.39 -27.69
CA VAL A 157 -0.09 -5.08 -26.81
C VAL A 157 -0.05 -4.33 -25.48
N SER A 158 -0.37 -5.00 -24.38
CA SER A 158 -0.30 -4.36 -23.05
C SER A 158 1.12 -3.92 -22.75
N GLY A 159 1.32 -2.61 -22.54
CA GLY A 159 2.63 -2.02 -22.27
C GLY A 159 3.54 -1.86 -23.49
N GLY A 160 3.07 -2.11 -24.71
CA GLY A 160 3.87 -2.05 -25.94
C GLY A 160 3.24 -1.21 -27.05
N GLU A 161 3.90 -1.20 -28.21
CA GLU A 161 3.38 -0.58 -29.42
C GLU A 161 2.28 -1.42 -30.07
N VAL A 162 1.41 -0.75 -30.82
CA VAL A 162 0.32 -1.40 -31.54
C VAL A 162 0.86 -2.22 -32.71
N LYS A 163 0.44 -3.49 -32.80
CA LYS A 163 0.81 -4.35 -33.93
C LYS A 163 -0.24 -4.21 -35.03
N ILE A 164 0.19 -3.65 -36.15
CA ILE A 164 -0.64 -3.49 -37.35
C ILE A 164 -0.37 -4.67 -38.27
N THR A 165 -1.43 -5.42 -38.60
CA THR A 165 -1.36 -6.48 -39.60
C THR A 165 -1.97 -5.98 -40.90
N GLU A 166 -1.19 -5.98 -41.97
CA GLU A 166 -1.66 -5.62 -43.31
C GLU A 166 -2.27 -6.84 -44.01
N TYR A 167 -3.18 -6.59 -44.95
CA TYR A 167 -3.63 -7.65 -45.86
C TYR A 167 -2.49 -8.07 -46.77
N THR A 168 -2.27 -9.37 -46.89
CA THR A 168 -1.40 -9.93 -47.90
C THR A 168 -1.97 -9.68 -49.29
N ASP A 169 -1.11 -9.68 -50.28
CA ASP A 169 -1.52 -9.55 -51.68
C ASP A 169 -2.56 -10.62 -52.09
N VAL A 170 -2.38 -11.88 -51.70
CA VAL A 170 -3.34 -12.97 -51.98
C VAL A 170 -4.71 -12.69 -51.37
N GLU A 171 -4.75 -12.21 -50.13
CA GLU A 171 -6.01 -11.87 -49.45
C GLU A 171 -6.71 -10.70 -50.13
N ARG A 172 -5.96 -9.65 -50.51
CA ARG A 172 -6.48 -8.52 -51.27
C ARG A 172 -7.08 -8.98 -52.61
N ARG A 173 -6.37 -9.86 -53.34
CA ARG A 173 -6.86 -10.45 -54.60
C ARG A 173 -8.09 -11.32 -54.43
N SER A 174 -8.21 -12.04 -53.32
CA SER A 174 -9.31 -12.96 -53.06
C SER A 174 -10.67 -12.28 -52.82
N GLN A 175 -10.68 -10.96 -52.59
CA GLN A 175 -11.88 -10.17 -52.24
C GLN A 175 -12.67 -10.69 -51.03
N SER A 176 -12.08 -11.57 -50.21
CA SER A 176 -12.74 -12.19 -49.05
C SER A 176 -13.21 -11.21 -47.96
N PHE A 177 -12.74 -9.95 -48.01
CA PHE A 177 -13.10 -8.85 -47.12
C PHE A 177 -14.21 -7.93 -47.65
N LEU A 178 -14.62 -8.07 -48.92
CA LEU A 178 -15.74 -7.33 -49.52
C LEU A 178 -17.00 -8.19 -49.45
N SER A 179 -18.03 -7.68 -48.77
CA SER A 179 -19.30 -8.39 -48.66
C SER A 179 -20.04 -8.37 -50.00
N GLY A 180 -19.94 -9.49 -50.72
CA GLY A 180 -20.73 -9.81 -51.92
C GLY A 180 -19.99 -9.54 -53.23
N LEU A 181 -19.24 -10.54 -53.71
CA LEU A 181 -19.30 -11.15 -55.04
C LEU A 181 -18.02 -11.96 -55.31
N ALA A 182 -18.17 -13.08 -56.01
CA ALA A 182 -17.15 -14.10 -56.20
C ALA A 182 -15.96 -13.59 -57.03
N ALA A 183 -14.77 -13.74 -56.46
CA ALA A 183 -13.50 -13.75 -57.18
C ALA A 183 -13.56 -14.78 -58.30
N ASN A 184 -13.26 -14.38 -59.55
CA ASN A 184 -12.71 -15.24 -60.63
C ASN A 184 -12.43 -14.48 -61.95
N SER A 185 -11.81 -13.29 -61.95
CA SER A 185 -10.95 -12.85 -63.08
C SER A 185 -10.14 -11.62 -62.70
N TRP A 186 -8.94 -11.47 -63.30
CA TRP A 186 -8.10 -10.27 -63.19
C TRP A 186 -8.84 -8.97 -63.59
N GLU A 187 -10.02 -9.06 -64.20
CA GLU A 187 -10.85 -7.95 -64.66
C GLU A 187 -11.73 -7.35 -63.55
N GLN A 188 -11.93 -8.07 -62.43
CA GLN A 188 -12.68 -7.61 -61.26
C GLN A 188 -11.82 -6.82 -60.27
N PHE A 189 -10.50 -6.79 -60.47
CA PHE A 189 -9.59 -6.10 -59.58
C PHE A 189 -9.22 -4.72 -60.13
N GLN A 190 -9.90 -3.70 -59.62
CA GLN A 190 -9.40 -2.35 -59.67
C GLN A 190 -9.32 -1.79 -58.28
N ASN A 191 -8.42 -0.82 -58.14
CA ASN A 191 -8.60 0.44 -57.41
C ASN A 191 -9.97 0.52 -56.69
N PRO A 192 -10.12 0.98 -55.44
CA PRO A 192 -11.30 0.83 -54.58
C PRO A 192 -12.58 1.57 -55.06
N ARG A 193 -12.70 1.81 -56.36
CA ARG A 193 -13.91 2.04 -57.15
C ARG A 193 -14.75 0.76 -57.20
N ASN A 194 -15.57 0.60 -56.19
CA ASN A 194 -16.76 -0.22 -56.33
C ASN A 194 -17.56 0.32 -57.53
N ILE A 195 -17.94 -0.55 -58.47
CA ILE A 195 -18.84 -0.16 -59.55
C ILE A 195 -20.20 0.23 -58.95
N ASN A 196 -20.87 1.19 -59.58
CA ASN A 196 -22.18 1.69 -59.17
C ASN A 196 -22.21 2.28 -57.74
N VAL A 197 -21.06 2.63 -57.18
CA VAL A 197 -20.93 3.29 -55.87
C VAL A 197 -20.16 4.60 -56.05
N PRO A 198 -20.58 5.70 -55.41
CA PRO A 198 -19.83 6.96 -55.47
C PRO A 198 -18.40 6.83 -54.95
N THR A 199 -17.46 7.53 -55.60
CA THR A 199 -16.05 7.59 -55.15
C THR A 199 -15.81 8.51 -53.96
N THR A 200 -16.84 9.19 -53.45
CA THR A 200 -16.74 10.04 -52.26
C THR A 200 -16.58 9.19 -51.00
N SER A 201 -16.03 9.73 -49.91
CA SER A 201 -15.82 8.95 -48.67
C SER A 201 -17.12 8.36 -48.14
N ILE A 202 -17.11 7.08 -47.77
CA ILE A 202 -18.27 6.41 -47.16
C ILE A 202 -18.71 7.10 -45.86
N TYR A 203 -17.77 7.73 -45.15
CA TYR A 203 -18.06 8.43 -43.90
C TYR A 203 -18.82 9.74 -44.16
N ALA A 204 -18.56 10.42 -45.29
CA ALA A 204 -19.28 11.63 -45.68
C ALA A 204 -20.70 11.35 -46.16
N ARG A 205 -20.91 10.20 -46.83
CA ARG A 205 -22.23 9.81 -47.36
C ARG A 205 -23.20 9.41 -46.24
N GLY A 206 -22.69 8.90 -45.13
CA GLY A 206 -23.51 8.67 -43.94
C GLY A 206 -24.31 7.38 -43.97
N GLU A 207 -25.19 7.23 -42.98
CA GLU A 207 -25.97 6.00 -42.79
C GLU A 207 -27.13 5.84 -43.78
N ASP A 208 -27.58 6.93 -44.40
CA ASP A 208 -28.69 6.91 -45.36
C ASP A 208 -28.30 6.29 -46.72
N ASP A 209 -27.00 6.08 -46.97
CA ASP A 209 -26.51 5.30 -48.12
C ASP A 209 -26.17 3.86 -47.69
N ASP A 210 -27.04 2.92 -48.11
CA ASP A 210 -26.92 1.48 -47.86
C ASP A 210 -25.59 0.88 -48.36
N SER A 211 -24.95 1.53 -49.34
CA SER A 211 -23.67 1.08 -49.88
C SER A 211 -22.50 1.33 -48.93
N THR A 212 -22.64 2.21 -47.92
CA THR A 212 -21.53 2.62 -47.05
C THR A 212 -21.15 1.55 -46.05
N LYS A 213 -22.13 0.80 -45.53
CA LYS A 213 -21.97 -0.26 -44.53
C LYS A 213 -21.16 0.16 -43.29
N VAL A 214 -21.08 1.46 -42.99
CA VAL A 214 -20.21 2.07 -41.96
C VAL A 214 -20.37 1.47 -40.55
N ASN A 215 -21.57 0.96 -40.25
CA ASN A 215 -21.88 0.32 -38.97
C ASN A 215 -21.38 -1.13 -38.86
N THR A 216 -21.07 -1.76 -39.99
CA THR A 216 -20.61 -3.17 -40.07
C THR A 216 -19.16 -3.30 -40.52
N THR A 217 -18.67 -2.35 -41.31
CA THR A 217 -17.32 -2.31 -41.88
C THR A 217 -16.69 -0.93 -41.74
N GLY A 218 -15.36 -0.87 -41.71
CA GLY A 218 -14.61 0.40 -41.61
C GLY A 218 -14.35 0.88 -40.18
N ILE A 219 -13.98 2.15 -40.05
CA ILE A 219 -13.47 2.77 -38.81
C ILE A 219 -14.53 2.74 -37.69
N ILE A 220 -15.77 3.10 -37.99
CA ILE A 220 -16.85 3.17 -37.00
C ILE A 220 -17.19 1.80 -36.44
N ALA A 221 -17.37 0.81 -37.32
CA ALA A 221 -17.57 -0.59 -36.93
C ALA A 221 -16.40 -1.16 -36.12
N PHE A 222 -15.15 -0.82 -36.47
CA PHE A 222 -13.97 -1.23 -35.70
C PHE A 222 -14.00 -0.62 -34.28
N LYS A 223 -14.27 0.68 -34.15
CA LYS A 223 -14.33 1.36 -32.84
C LYS A 223 -15.40 0.77 -31.93
N ASN A 224 -16.59 0.50 -32.46
CA ASN A 224 -17.71 -0.03 -31.69
C ASN A 224 -17.50 -1.48 -31.25
N ARG A 225 -16.83 -2.31 -32.06
CA ARG A 225 -16.45 -3.69 -31.70
C ARG A 225 -15.33 -3.75 -30.66
N ASN A 226 -14.38 -2.81 -30.70
CA ASN A 226 -13.17 -2.84 -29.87
C ASN A 226 -13.22 -1.94 -28.62
N ARG A 227 -14.40 -1.65 -28.07
CA ARG A 227 -14.54 -0.80 -26.87
C ARG A 227 -13.87 -1.43 -25.66
N LEU A 228 -13.11 -0.62 -24.91
CA LEU A 228 -12.49 -1.07 -23.67
C LEU A 228 -13.44 -0.86 -22.49
N ALA A 229 -13.41 -1.83 -21.58
CA ALA A 229 -14.03 -1.71 -20.27
C ALA A 229 -13.15 -2.43 -19.25
N THR A 230 -13.09 -1.88 -18.04
CA THR A 230 -12.39 -2.50 -16.91
C THR A 230 -13.20 -2.29 -15.64
N ASN A 231 -12.94 -3.13 -14.64
CA ASN A 231 -13.56 -3.06 -13.33
C ASN A 231 -12.51 -2.69 -12.29
N ILE A 232 -12.84 -1.78 -11.40
CA ILE A 232 -12.09 -1.51 -10.17
C ILE A 232 -12.80 -2.28 -9.06
N THR A 233 -12.11 -3.23 -8.43
CA THR A 233 -12.65 -4.01 -7.32
C THR A 233 -11.97 -3.58 -6.04
N THR A 234 -12.73 -3.09 -5.07
CA THR A 234 -12.23 -2.89 -3.70
C THR A 234 -12.64 -4.08 -2.85
N ALA A 235 -11.84 -5.15 -2.85
CA ALA A 235 -12.07 -6.31 -2.00
C ALA A 235 -11.31 -6.17 -0.68
N PHE A 236 -12.02 -5.91 0.41
CA PHE A 236 -11.51 -6.18 1.75
C PHE A 236 -11.95 -7.59 2.15
N LYS A 237 -10.99 -8.50 2.39
CA LYS A 237 -11.26 -9.86 2.87
C LYS A 237 -10.79 -9.94 4.34
N PRO A 238 -11.65 -9.65 5.32
CA PRO A 238 -11.25 -9.81 6.70
C PRO A 238 -10.93 -11.29 7.01
N ASN A 239 -9.91 -11.53 7.82
CA ASN A 239 -9.57 -12.89 8.26
C ASN A 239 -10.55 -13.38 9.35
N ALA A 240 -10.61 -14.69 9.58
CA ALA A 240 -11.54 -15.29 10.54
C ALA A 240 -11.25 -14.89 12.01
N GLU A 241 -10.03 -14.47 12.32
CA GLU A 241 -9.64 -14.04 13.66
C GLU A 241 -10.15 -12.63 13.97
N LEU A 242 -10.18 -11.75 12.97
CA LEU A 242 -10.74 -10.40 13.02
C LEU A 242 -12.24 -10.46 13.34
N GLN A 243 -12.97 -11.48 12.86
CA GLN A 243 -14.38 -11.74 13.21
C GLN A 243 -14.58 -11.96 14.71
N SER A 244 -13.64 -12.62 15.37
CA SER A 244 -13.75 -12.94 16.79
C SER A 244 -13.40 -11.76 17.70
N ARG A 245 -12.82 -10.68 17.14
CA ARG A 245 -12.21 -9.56 17.89
C ARG A 245 -12.94 -8.24 17.75
N ILE A 246 -13.92 -8.14 16.85
CA ILE A 246 -14.76 -6.94 16.69
C ILE A 246 -16.23 -7.24 16.98
N PRO A 247 -17.02 -6.23 17.42
CA PRO A 247 -18.46 -6.37 17.59
C PRO A 247 -19.16 -6.90 16.32
N ALA A 248 -20.20 -7.72 16.48
CA ALA A 248 -20.87 -8.39 15.37
C ALA A 248 -21.51 -7.42 14.35
N ASP A 249 -21.99 -6.26 14.82
CA ASP A 249 -22.54 -5.18 14.00
C ASP A 249 -21.45 -4.47 13.17
N GLU A 250 -20.25 -4.28 13.74
CA GLU A 250 -19.09 -3.80 12.97
C GLU A 250 -18.62 -4.85 11.96
N TRP A 251 -18.58 -6.13 12.34
CA TRP A 251 -18.27 -7.23 11.42
C TRP A 251 -19.22 -7.28 10.23
N ASP A 252 -20.53 -7.19 10.45
CA ASP A 252 -21.50 -7.21 9.37
C ASP A 252 -21.31 -6.00 8.44
N SER A 253 -20.96 -4.82 8.95
CA SER A 253 -20.62 -3.67 8.10
C SER A 253 -19.33 -3.87 7.29
N LEU A 254 -18.29 -4.47 7.88
CA LEU A 254 -17.02 -4.74 7.20
C LEU A 254 -17.12 -5.89 6.19
N ASN A 255 -17.86 -6.95 6.53
CA ASN A 255 -18.09 -8.12 5.68
C ASN A 255 -19.03 -7.78 4.50
N ASN A 256 -19.99 -6.87 4.69
CA ASN A 256 -20.83 -6.37 3.60
C ASN A 256 -20.19 -5.24 2.77
N ALA A 257 -19.06 -4.67 3.19
CA ALA A 257 -18.22 -3.81 2.34
C ALA A 257 -17.44 -4.61 1.26
N SER A 258 -17.72 -5.92 1.16
CA SER A 258 -17.19 -6.86 0.20
C SER A 258 -17.65 -6.55 -1.23
N GLN A 259 -16.70 -6.09 -2.04
CA GLN A 259 -16.73 -5.96 -3.51
C GLN A 259 -17.66 -4.88 -4.09
N ASP A 260 -17.40 -3.62 -3.75
CA ASP A 260 -17.80 -2.52 -4.63
C ASP A 260 -17.06 -2.64 -5.97
N ILE A 261 -17.76 -3.11 -7.00
CA ILE A 261 -17.25 -3.21 -8.36
C ILE A 261 -17.62 -1.93 -9.11
N THR A 262 -16.63 -1.07 -9.33
CA THR A 262 -16.81 0.14 -10.14
C THR A 262 -16.37 -0.12 -11.58
N LYS A 263 -17.31 -0.09 -12.52
CA LYS A 263 -17.02 -0.24 -13.95
C LYS A 263 -16.58 1.09 -14.59
N ILE A 264 -15.54 1.02 -15.42
CA ILE A 264 -15.15 2.03 -16.40
C ILE A 264 -15.41 1.43 -17.78
N SER A 265 -16.13 2.13 -18.65
CA SER A 265 -16.44 1.67 -20.00
C SER A 265 -16.36 2.82 -20.99
N GLN A 266 -15.65 2.59 -22.11
CA GLN A 266 -15.63 3.52 -23.23
C GLN A 266 -17.03 3.61 -23.87
N PRO A 267 -17.54 4.81 -24.20
CA PRO A 267 -18.79 4.96 -24.94
C PRO A 267 -18.65 4.46 -26.39
N PRO A 268 -19.75 4.05 -27.04
CA PRO A 268 -19.76 3.80 -28.48
C PRO A 268 -19.58 5.10 -29.26
N SER A 269 -19.06 5.02 -30.50
CA SER A 269 -19.00 6.17 -31.40
C SER A 269 -20.44 6.66 -31.66
N PRO A 270 -20.70 7.97 -31.56
CA PRO A 270 -22.01 8.57 -31.78
C PRO A 270 -22.30 8.81 -33.27
N TYR A 271 -21.57 8.13 -34.17
CA TYR A 271 -21.74 8.27 -35.62
C TYR A 271 -23.21 8.21 -36.00
N GLY A 272 -23.62 9.18 -36.81
CA GLY A 272 -24.98 9.32 -37.33
C GLY A 272 -25.01 10.35 -38.43
N ALA A 273 -23.92 10.40 -39.21
CA ALA A 273 -23.74 11.36 -40.29
C ALA A 273 -24.83 11.17 -41.35
N LYS A 274 -25.28 12.28 -41.92
CA LYS A 274 -26.16 12.32 -43.08
C LYS A 274 -25.55 13.23 -44.13
N TYR A 275 -25.58 12.80 -45.38
CA TYR A 275 -25.24 13.66 -46.50
C TYR A 275 -26.24 14.84 -46.59
N PRO A 276 -25.82 16.07 -46.91
CA PRO A 276 -24.46 16.54 -47.20
C PRO A 276 -23.75 17.21 -46.01
N PHE A 277 -24.18 16.95 -44.77
CA PHE A 277 -23.75 17.71 -43.60
C PHE A 277 -22.38 17.32 -43.07
N ASN A 278 -21.85 16.17 -43.46
CA ASN A 278 -20.59 15.68 -42.93
C ASN A 278 -19.40 16.06 -43.82
N HIS A 279 -18.48 16.84 -43.26
CA HIS A 279 -17.26 17.29 -43.92
C HIS A 279 -16.10 16.35 -43.56
N VAL A 280 -15.69 15.54 -44.53
CA VAL A 280 -14.68 14.51 -44.33
C VAL A 280 -13.45 14.77 -45.19
N TYR A 281 -12.30 14.69 -44.55
CA TYR A 281 -11.01 14.51 -45.20
C TYR A 281 -10.48 13.12 -44.87
N GLU A 282 -10.21 12.33 -45.92
CA GLU A 282 -9.65 10.98 -45.80
C GLU A 282 -8.37 10.89 -46.62
N SER A 283 -7.27 10.49 -45.99
CA SER A 283 -5.99 10.30 -46.68
C SER A 283 -5.93 8.91 -47.35
N GLU A 284 -5.06 8.76 -48.35
CA GLU A 284 -4.82 7.47 -49.03
C GLU A 284 -4.50 6.34 -48.02
N SER A 285 -3.77 6.64 -46.96
CA SER A 285 -3.34 5.70 -45.92
C SER A 285 -4.40 5.36 -44.86
N GLY A 286 -5.57 6.00 -44.86
CA GLY A 286 -6.64 5.77 -43.89
C GLY A 286 -6.59 6.66 -42.64
N HIS A 287 -6.04 7.88 -42.74
CA HIS A 287 -6.30 8.94 -41.75
C HIS A 287 -7.65 9.57 -42.04
N LEU A 288 -8.40 9.92 -40.99
CA LEU A 288 -9.72 10.51 -41.12
C LEU A 288 -9.81 11.76 -40.24
N ILE A 289 -10.26 12.86 -40.83
CA ILE A 289 -10.68 14.08 -40.15
C ILE A 289 -12.12 14.33 -40.55
N GLU A 290 -12.99 14.51 -39.57
CA GLU A 290 -14.42 14.57 -39.76
C GLU A 290 -15.00 15.70 -38.91
N ILE A 291 -15.74 16.60 -39.58
CA ILE A 291 -16.50 17.71 -39.01
C ILE A 291 -17.93 17.50 -39.47
N ASP A 292 -18.76 16.94 -38.58
CA ASP A 292 -20.11 16.52 -38.90
C ASP A 292 -21.11 17.57 -38.42
N ASP A 293 -21.80 18.24 -39.35
CA ASP A 293 -22.85 19.22 -39.05
C ASP A 293 -24.26 18.61 -39.11
N THR A 294 -24.37 17.27 -39.09
CA THR A 294 -25.67 16.60 -39.12
C THR A 294 -26.49 17.03 -37.89
N PRO A 295 -27.71 17.59 -38.07
CA PRO A 295 -28.48 18.12 -36.96
C PRO A 295 -28.69 17.12 -35.83
N SER A 296 -28.39 17.52 -34.58
CA SER A 296 -28.41 16.71 -33.35
C SER A 296 -27.37 15.58 -33.26
N LYS A 297 -26.50 15.49 -34.27
CA LYS A 297 -25.43 14.49 -34.42
C LYS A 297 -24.08 15.15 -34.64
N GLU A 298 -23.95 16.41 -34.23
CA GLU A 298 -22.74 17.21 -34.40
C GLU A 298 -21.55 16.54 -33.72
N ARG A 299 -20.45 16.38 -34.45
CA ARG A 299 -19.27 15.71 -33.90
C ARG A 299 -18.00 16.08 -34.63
N LEU A 300 -16.90 16.00 -33.87
CA LEU A 300 -15.55 16.12 -34.40
C LEU A 300 -14.85 14.78 -34.18
N HIS A 301 -14.19 14.27 -35.22
CA HIS A 301 -13.49 13.01 -35.12
C HIS A 301 -12.18 13.07 -35.89
N TRP A 302 -11.09 12.81 -35.16
CA TRP A 302 -9.75 12.74 -35.71
C TRP A 302 -9.18 11.36 -35.42
N TYR A 303 -8.91 10.60 -36.48
CA TYR A 303 -8.52 9.20 -36.40
C TYR A 303 -7.26 8.93 -37.21
N HIS A 304 -6.37 8.16 -36.59
CA HIS A 304 -5.17 7.64 -37.22
C HIS A 304 -5.35 6.16 -37.59
N ARG A 305 -4.78 5.72 -38.73
CA ARG A 305 -4.91 4.33 -39.24
C ARG A 305 -4.58 3.23 -38.22
N SER A 306 -3.77 3.54 -37.21
CA SER A 306 -3.39 2.62 -36.14
C SER A 306 -4.47 2.41 -35.06
N GLY A 307 -5.63 3.07 -35.17
CA GLY A 307 -6.73 2.96 -34.23
C GLY A 307 -6.78 4.03 -33.14
N THR A 308 -5.75 4.88 -33.03
CA THR A 308 -5.73 6.04 -32.13
C THR A 308 -6.70 7.12 -32.63
N PHE A 309 -7.49 7.69 -31.72
CA PHE A 309 -8.42 8.77 -32.09
C PHE A 309 -8.78 9.70 -30.94
N THR A 310 -9.24 10.89 -31.31
CA THR A 310 -10.01 11.79 -30.45
C THR A 310 -11.38 12.01 -31.08
N GLU A 311 -12.44 11.86 -30.28
CA GLU A 311 -13.82 12.02 -30.72
C GLU A 311 -14.62 12.89 -29.73
N PHE A 312 -15.26 13.92 -30.25
CA PHE A 312 -16.19 14.80 -29.53
C PHE A 312 -17.61 14.45 -29.94
N HIS A 313 -18.43 14.06 -28.97
CA HIS A 313 -19.80 13.63 -29.18
C HIS A 313 -20.76 14.83 -29.18
N PRO A 314 -21.98 14.67 -29.74
CA PRO A 314 -23.00 15.74 -29.80
C PRO A 314 -23.40 16.29 -28.42
N LYS A 315 -23.24 15.48 -27.37
CA LYS A 315 -23.57 15.86 -25.98
C LYS A 315 -22.36 16.32 -25.16
N GLY A 316 -21.26 16.68 -25.82
CA GLY A 316 -20.05 17.18 -25.16
C GLY A 316 -19.17 16.11 -24.50
N ILE A 317 -19.41 14.82 -24.77
CA ILE A 317 -18.52 13.74 -24.32
C ILE A 317 -17.26 13.78 -25.20
N ARG A 318 -16.08 13.76 -24.58
CA ARG A 318 -14.80 13.60 -25.28
C ARG A 318 -14.24 12.22 -24.97
N THR A 319 -13.86 11.50 -26.01
CA THR A 319 -13.12 10.23 -25.90
C THR A 319 -11.76 10.40 -26.56
N ASP A 320 -10.69 10.31 -25.76
CA ASP A 320 -9.32 10.19 -26.25
C ASP A 320 -8.86 8.75 -26.09
N ARG A 321 -8.50 8.10 -27.21
CA ARG A 321 -8.02 6.72 -27.21
C ARG A 321 -6.66 6.64 -27.89
N THR A 322 -5.67 6.16 -27.12
CA THR A 322 -4.31 5.91 -27.59
C THR A 322 -4.05 4.40 -27.59
N MET A 323 -3.64 3.86 -28.74
CA MET A 323 -3.40 2.42 -28.90
C MET A 323 -1.99 1.96 -28.46
N GLY A 324 -1.06 2.90 -28.30
CA GLY A 324 0.31 2.67 -27.80
C GLY A 324 0.62 3.55 -26.59
N HIS A 325 1.80 4.16 -26.56
CA HIS A 325 2.22 5.06 -25.47
C HIS A 325 1.52 6.43 -25.52
N HIS A 326 1.13 6.95 -24.35
CA HIS A 326 0.60 8.31 -24.18
C HIS A 326 1.54 9.12 -23.28
N TYR A 327 2.10 10.19 -23.82
CA TYR A 327 2.95 11.13 -23.09
C TYR A 327 2.19 12.43 -22.88
N ASN A 328 2.00 12.83 -21.63
CA ASN A 328 1.50 14.16 -21.26
C ASN A 328 2.67 14.96 -20.68
N ILE A 329 3.20 15.91 -21.45
CA ILE A 329 4.41 16.67 -21.10
C ILE A 329 4.03 18.14 -21.01
N VAL A 330 4.16 18.72 -19.81
CA VAL A 330 3.84 20.13 -19.54
C VAL A 330 5.05 20.79 -18.89
N THR A 331 5.59 21.81 -19.54
CA THR A 331 6.74 22.59 -19.00
C THR A 331 6.30 23.67 -18.00
N GLY A 332 5.05 24.11 -18.10
CA GLY A 332 4.44 25.05 -17.16
C GLY A 332 3.62 24.35 -16.08
N ASN A 333 2.51 24.97 -15.69
CA ASN A 333 1.57 24.38 -14.74
C ASN A 333 0.57 23.48 -15.48
N GLU A 334 0.25 22.33 -14.88
CA GLU A 334 -0.89 21.50 -15.26
C GLU A 334 -1.96 21.60 -14.18
N GLU A 335 -3.14 22.14 -14.53
CA GLU A 335 -4.27 22.30 -13.62
C GLU A 335 -5.43 21.41 -14.09
N THR A 336 -5.85 20.49 -13.23
CA THR A 336 -6.97 19.57 -13.51
C THR A 336 -8.15 19.89 -12.58
N TYR A 337 -9.32 20.15 -13.16
CA TYR A 337 -10.54 20.42 -12.42
C TYR A 337 -11.69 19.51 -12.88
N ILE A 338 -12.08 18.57 -12.01
CA ILE A 338 -13.14 17.59 -12.28
C ILE A 338 -14.28 17.83 -11.28
N ARG A 339 -15.43 18.32 -11.75
CA ARG A 339 -16.64 18.48 -10.93
C ARG A 339 -17.36 17.17 -10.65
N GLY A 340 -17.19 16.21 -11.56
CA GLY A 340 -17.77 14.88 -11.45
C GLY A 340 -16.88 13.93 -10.64
N VAL A 341 -17.05 12.64 -10.88
CA VAL A 341 -16.23 11.59 -10.27
C VAL A 341 -15.03 11.30 -11.16
N GLU A 342 -13.84 11.25 -10.58
CA GLU A 342 -12.65 10.69 -11.23
C GLU A 342 -12.55 9.19 -10.92
N LYS A 343 -12.37 8.37 -11.97
CA LYS A 343 -12.12 6.92 -11.84
C LYS A 343 -10.84 6.58 -12.60
N LYS A 344 -9.89 5.95 -11.93
CA LYS A 344 -8.57 5.62 -12.48
C LYS A 344 -8.24 4.16 -12.23
N ALA A 345 -7.90 3.42 -13.29
CA ALA A 345 -7.51 2.01 -13.23
C ALA A 345 -6.18 1.84 -13.97
N ILE A 346 -5.23 1.16 -13.34
CA ILE A 346 -3.89 0.88 -13.88
C ILE A 346 -3.65 -0.62 -13.68
N SER A 347 -3.41 -1.36 -14.75
CA SER A 347 -3.26 -2.82 -14.70
C SER A 347 -1.85 -3.29 -14.31
N LEU A 348 -0.87 -2.39 -14.39
CA LEU A 348 0.53 -2.61 -14.03
C LEU A 348 0.94 -1.58 -12.95
N ASP A 349 2.23 -1.30 -12.83
CA ASP A 349 2.75 -0.39 -11.82
C ASP A 349 2.32 1.08 -12.04
N SER A 350 2.09 1.78 -10.94
CA SER A 350 1.90 3.24 -10.91
C SER A 350 2.97 3.87 -10.04
N ILE A 351 3.77 4.76 -10.62
CA ILE A 351 4.85 5.48 -9.93
C ILE A 351 4.53 6.97 -9.97
N GLN A 352 4.56 7.62 -8.82
CA GLN A 352 4.36 9.06 -8.68
C GLN A 352 5.52 9.65 -7.90
N ASN A 353 6.24 10.60 -8.52
CA ASN A 353 7.31 11.36 -7.88
C ASN A 353 6.89 12.82 -7.77
N ILE A 354 6.72 13.31 -6.54
CA ILE A 354 6.35 14.70 -6.25
C ILE A 354 7.56 15.35 -5.60
N GLY A 355 8.30 16.16 -6.37
CA GLY A 355 9.51 16.85 -5.85
C GLY A 355 9.22 17.96 -4.84
N GLY A 356 7.96 18.41 -4.75
CA GLY A 356 7.49 19.42 -3.81
C GLY A 356 6.56 18.85 -2.74
N LYS A 357 5.61 19.67 -2.29
CA LYS A 357 4.58 19.29 -1.32
C LYS A 357 3.50 18.42 -1.99
N ALA A 358 3.07 17.36 -1.31
CA ALA A 358 1.90 16.56 -1.69
C ALA A 358 0.79 16.72 -0.64
N GLU A 359 -0.44 16.97 -1.07
CA GLU A 359 -1.62 17.07 -0.20
C GLU A 359 -2.74 16.19 -0.73
N PHE A 360 -3.31 15.36 0.14
CA PHE A 360 -4.45 14.51 -0.15
C PHE A 360 -5.56 14.81 0.86
N VAL A 361 -6.71 15.27 0.37
CA VAL A 361 -7.85 15.64 1.21
C VAL A 361 -9.08 14.91 0.69
N SER A 362 -9.68 14.07 1.54
CA SER A 362 -10.98 13.44 1.28
C SER A 362 -12.00 13.99 2.27
N GLY A 363 -13.20 14.34 1.79
CA GLY A 363 -14.31 14.75 2.64
C GLY A 363 -14.99 13.57 3.37
N LYS A 364 -14.63 12.33 3.01
CA LYS A 364 -15.14 11.10 3.61
C LYS A 364 -13.96 10.16 3.87
N ASP A 365 -14.02 8.95 3.33
CA ASP A 365 -13.03 7.91 3.58
C ASP A 365 -11.80 8.09 2.69
N MET A 366 -10.66 7.61 3.18
CA MET A 366 -9.48 7.27 2.38
C MET A 366 -9.13 5.82 2.67
N LYS A 367 -8.98 5.01 1.62
CA LYS A 367 -8.65 3.58 1.74
C LYS A 367 -7.37 3.30 0.95
N ILE A 368 -6.40 2.65 1.59
CA ILE A 368 -5.18 2.15 0.96
C ILE A 368 -5.14 0.66 1.24
N MET A 369 -5.25 -0.16 0.19
CA MET A 369 -5.39 -1.60 0.28
C MET A 369 -4.55 -2.27 -0.81
N SER A 370 -4.20 -3.54 -0.59
CA SER A 370 -3.54 -4.42 -1.57
C SER A 370 -4.47 -5.58 -1.88
N GLU A 371 -4.50 -6.06 -3.12
CA GLU A 371 -5.35 -7.20 -3.53
C GLU A 371 -4.98 -8.51 -2.79
N ALA A 372 -3.75 -8.60 -2.28
CA ALA A 372 -3.31 -9.70 -1.42
C ALA A 372 -3.76 -9.54 0.05
N GLY A 373 -4.60 -8.56 0.36
CA GLY A 373 -5.09 -8.25 1.71
C GLY A 373 -4.17 -7.32 2.51
N ASN A 374 -2.85 -7.40 2.30
CA ASN A 374 -1.84 -6.65 3.05
C ASN A 374 -0.89 -5.85 2.14
N LEU A 375 -0.43 -4.68 2.59
CA LEU A 375 0.77 -4.04 2.03
C LEU A 375 1.98 -4.90 2.45
N THR A 376 2.27 -5.93 1.66
CA THR A 376 3.11 -7.08 2.02
C THR A 376 4.60 -6.79 2.22
N ASN A 377 5.05 -5.58 1.88
CA ASN A 377 6.42 -5.19 2.13
C ASN A 377 6.46 -4.15 3.26
N GLN A 378 6.42 -2.87 2.91
CA GLN A 378 6.73 -1.79 3.86
C GLN A 378 5.98 -0.53 3.48
N VAL A 379 5.54 0.21 4.50
CA VAL A 379 5.13 1.61 4.37
C VAL A 379 6.16 2.43 5.13
N PHE A 380 6.93 3.25 4.42
CA PHE A 380 7.87 4.17 5.04
C PHE A 380 7.18 5.52 5.29
N ILE A 381 7.13 5.94 6.56
CA ILE A 381 6.69 7.28 6.96
C ILE A 381 7.84 7.95 7.69
N ASP A 382 8.72 8.62 6.94
CA ASP A 382 9.84 9.40 7.50
C ASP A 382 9.39 10.84 7.80
N ALA A 383 8.61 10.98 8.88
CA ALA A 383 8.17 12.28 9.36
C ALA A 383 9.27 12.92 10.23
N LYS A 384 9.93 13.98 9.72
CA LYS A 384 10.98 14.69 10.47
C LYS A 384 10.49 15.38 11.75
N ASN A 385 9.25 15.87 11.75
CA ASN A 385 8.71 16.67 12.85
C ASN A 385 7.68 15.90 13.68
N VAL A 386 6.50 15.63 13.12
CA VAL A 386 5.37 15.01 13.84
C VAL A 386 4.56 14.13 12.90
N LEU A 387 4.18 12.94 13.36
CA LEU A 387 3.08 12.14 12.83
C LEU A 387 1.89 12.26 13.80
N THR A 388 0.78 12.85 13.35
CA THR A 388 -0.44 12.98 14.17
C THR A 388 -1.51 12.05 13.64
N LEU A 389 -2.07 11.21 14.51
CA LEU A 389 -3.19 10.32 14.20
C LEU A 389 -4.38 10.70 15.07
N LYS A 390 -5.46 11.21 14.46
CA LYS A 390 -6.71 11.53 15.15
C LYS A 390 -7.77 10.53 14.75
N GLY A 391 -7.87 9.44 15.51
CA GLY A 391 -8.88 8.40 15.34
C GLY A 391 -9.36 7.93 16.70
N ALA A 392 -10.56 7.34 16.75
CA ALA A 392 -11.07 6.72 17.97
C ALA A 392 -10.25 5.49 18.37
N GLN A 393 -9.69 4.78 17.38
CA GLN A 393 -8.97 3.52 17.58
C GLN A 393 -7.82 3.38 16.57
N ILE A 394 -6.74 2.75 17.00
CA ILE A 394 -5.62 2.30 16.17
C ILE A 394 -5.44 0.82 16.48
N ILE A 395 -5.56 -0.05 15.47
CA ILE A 395 -5.49 -1.51 15.63
C ILE A 395 -4.24 -2.02 14.89
N ARG A 396 -3.49 -2.89 15.55
CA ARG A 396 -2.49 -3.76 14.91
C ARG A 396 -3.03 -5.18 14.94
N ASP A 397 -3.25 -5.75 13.76
CA ASP A 397 -3.87 -7.06 13.60
C ASP A 397 -2.89 -8.03 12.92
N ASP A 398 -1.78 -8.30 13.60
CA ASP A 398 -0.76 -9.26 13.19
C ASP A 398 -0.29 -10.03 14.42
N ASP A 399 -0.04 -11.33 14.29
CA ASP A 399 0.43 -12.22 15.36
C ASP A 399 1.76 -11.78 15.97
N SER A 400 2.55 -11.00 15.23
CA SER A 400 3.95 -10.69 15.54
C SER A 400 4.25 -9.19 15.62
N ALA A 401 3.24 -8.35 15.87
CA ALA A 401 3.39 -6.89 15.94
C ALA A 401 4.51 -6.44 16.91
N LEU A 402 5.43 -5.60 16.42
CA LEU A 402 6.58 -5.06 17.16
C LEU A 402 6.66 -3.53 17.03
N ASP A 403 6.83 -2.85 18.17
CA ASP A 403 7.20 -1.44 18.24
C ASP A 403 8.66 -1.30 18.68
N GLU A 404 9.54 -0.90 17.76
CA GLU A 404 10.94 -0.61 18.08
C GLU A 404 11.18 0.91 18.12
N VAL A 405 11.67 1.41 19.26
CA VAL A 405 11.95 2.84 19.46
C VAL A 405 13.42 2.99 19.88
N LYS A 406 14.21 3.63 19.02
CA LYS A 406 15.64 3.87 19.28
C LYS A 406 15.90 5.01 20.26
N GLY A 407 15.02 6.02 20.27
CA GLY A 407 15.10 7.18 21.16
C GLY A 407 14.28 7.02 22.43
N ASP A 408 13.98 8.14 23.09
CA ASP A 408 13.10 8.16 24.25
C ASP A 408 11.67 7.81 23.86
N TYR A 409 11.04 6.91 24.63
CA TYR A 409 9.63 6.56 24.47
C TYR A 409 8.81 7.09 25.65
N GLY A 410 7.75 7.85 25.34
CA GLY A 410 6.84 8.39 26.35
C GLY A 410 5.38 8.08 26.02
N LEU A 411 4.73 7.27 26.86
CA LEU A 411 3.28 7.01 26.79
C LEU A 411 2.56 7.94 27.78
N LYS A 412 1.84 8.95 27.25
CA LYS A 412 1.09 9.93 28.05
C LYS A 412 -0.41 9.79 27.81
N THR A 413 -1.06 8.93 28.59
CA THR A 413 -2.51 8.73 28.52
C THR A 413 -3.22 9.60 29.54
N GLN A 414 -4.19 10.41 29.10
CA GLN A 414 -5.01 11.21 30.03
C GLN A 414 -6.11 10.38 30.71
N GLY A 415 -6.65 9.39 30.00
CA GLY A 415 -7.62 8.44 30.53
C GLY A 415 -6.96 7.23 31.21
N LYS A 416 -7.72 6.14 31.32
CA LYS A 416 -7.22 4.85 31.81
C LYS A 416 -6.28 4.21 30.77
N THR A 417 -5.15 3.67 31.22
CA THR A 417 -4.34 2.71 30.46
C THR A 417 -4.56 1.32 31.02
N GLU A 418 -4.88 0.36 30.14
CA GLU A 418 -5.04 -1.05 30.48
C GLU A 418 -4.07 -1.87 29.61
N ILE A 419 -3.34 -2.79 30.24
CA ILE A 419 -2.37 -3.66 29.58
C ILE A 419 -2.70 -5.10 29.97
N SER A 420 -3.07 -5.90 28.98
CA SER A 420 -3.42 -7.32 29.14
C SER A 420 -2.58 -8.13 28.15
N ALA A 421 -1.81 -9.09 28.65
CA ALA A 421 -0.91 -9.90 27.84
C ALA A 421 -0.71 -11.29 28.46
N GLY A 422 -0.33 -12.28 27.65
CA GLY A 422 0.00 -13.62 28.15
C GLY A 422 1.23 -13.64 29.07
N ALA A 423 2.17 -12.72 28.88
CA ALA A 423 3.29 -12.46 29.78
C ALA A 423 3.75 -10.99 29.65
N LEU A 424 4.21 -10.39 30.75
CA LEU A 424 4.82 -9.06 30.77
C LEU A 424 6.23 -9.14 31.35
N LYS A 425 7.20 -8.53 30.68
CA LYS A 425 8.58 -8.44 31.13
C LYS A 425 9.05 -6.99 31.08
N PHE A 426 9.49 -6.47 32.22
CA PHE A 426 10.12 -5.15 32.32
C PHE A 426 11.61 -5.33 32.61
N GLY A 427 12.46 -4.63 31.87
CA GLY A 427 13.91 -4.67 32.07
C GLY A 427 14.51 -3.33 31.70
N THR A 428 15.34 -2.79 32.59
CA THR A 428 16.11 -1.56 32.32
C THR A 428 17.49 -1.70 32.97
N PRO A 429 18.57 -1.32 32.28
CA PRO A 429 19.88 -1.20 32.91
C PRO A 429 19.99 0.05 33.82
N GLY A 430 19.05 0.99 33.67
CA GLY A 430 18.98 2.20 34.48
C GLY A 430 18.02 2.07 35.65
N ARG A 431 17.62 3.23 36.19
CA ARG A 431 16.64 3.31 37.28
C ARG A 431 15.23 2.95 36.77
N PHE A 432 14.48 2.21 37.58
CA PHE A 432 13.07 1.91 37.36
C PHE A 432 12.24 2.53 38.49
N ASP A 433 11.34 3.44 38.15
CA ASP A 433 10.46 4.11 39.11
C ASP A 433 8.99 3.76 38.84
N ILE A 434 8.25 3.41 39.88
CA ILE A 434 6.79 3.27 39.86
C ILE A 434 6.21 4.27 40.85
N ASN A 435 5.54 5.31 40.34
CA ASN A 435 4.92 6.35 41.15
C ASN A 435 3.39 6.25 41.05
N ALA A 436 2.75 5.63 42.05
CA ALA A 436 1.30 5.62 42.19
C ALA A 436 0.88 6.62 43.26
N PHE A 437 0.14 7.67 42.87
CA PHE A 437 -0.42 8.65 43.81
C PHE A 437 -1.70 8.13 44.49
N GLY A 438 -2.41 7.22 43.82
CA GLY A 438 -3.50 6.45 44.41
C GLY A 438 -3.00 5.18 45.09
N GLY A 439 -3.91 4.23 45.32
CA GLY A 439 -3.53 2.90 45.82
C GLY A 439 -2.74 2.09 44.78
N LYS A 440 -1.83 1.26 45.26
CA LYS A 440 -1.16 0.20 44.48
C LYS A 440 -1.60 -1.15 45.03
N SER A 441 -2.09 -2.04 44.17
CA SER A 441 -2.44 -3.42 44.51
C SER A 441 -1.77 -4.36 43.53
N GLU A 442 -1.12 -5.40 44.05
CA GLU A 442 -0.50 -6.47 43.26
C GLU A 442 -1.06 -7.80 43.76
N THR A 443 -1.48 -8.67 42.84
CA THR A 443 -2.01 -10.00 43.15
C THR A 443 -1.28 -11.00 42.28
N ILE A 444 -0.66 -11.99 42.91
CA ILE A 444 0.22 -12.96 42.26
C ILE A 444 -0.34 -14.35 42.55
N GLY A 445 -0.74 -15.07 41.50
CA GLY A 445 -1.30 -16.43 41.64
C GLY A 445 -0.26 -17.53 41.85
N GLY A 446 1.01 -17.24 41.58
CA GLY A 446 2.15 -18.14 41.78
C GLY A 446 3.14 -17.60 42.81
N SER A 447 4.43 -17.88 42.61
CA SER A 447 5.51 -17.36 43.46
C SER A 447 5.89 -15.93 43.09
N SER A 448 6.18 -15.12 44.11
CA SER A 448 6.82 -13.81 43.96
C SER A 448 8.21 -13.87 44.57
N GLU A 449 9.24 -13.56 43.79
CA GLU A 449 10.63 -13.49 44.25
C GLU A 449 11.20 -12.10 43.96
N GLU A 450 11.84 -11.48 44.95
CA GLU A 450 12.51 -10.18 44.83
C GLU A 450 13.94 -10.30 45.33
N THR A 451 14.89 -10.06 44.43
CA THR A 451 16.32 -10.13 44.73
C THR A 451 16.94 -8.74 44.60
N ILE A 452 17.57 -8.26 45.67
CA ILE A 452 18.18 -6.93 45.72
C ILE A 452 19.67 -7.09 46.04
N ALA A 453 20.53 -6.80 45.05
CA ALA A 453 21.97 -6.91 45.22
C ALA A 453 22.58 -5.75 46.04
N ASN A 454 22.06 -4.52 45.86
CA ASN A 454 22.58 -3.29 46.49
C ASN A 454 24.11 -3.09 46.33
N VAL A 455 24.65 -3.34 45.13
CA VAL A 455 26.11 -3.36 44.86
C VAL A 455 26.64 -2.09 44.17
N GLN A 456 25.81 -1.10 43.86
CA GLN A 456 26.24 0.08 43.10
C GLN A 456 27.00 1.09 43.98
N PRO A 457 28.09 1.75 43.52
CA PRO A 457 28.76 2.82 44.28
C PRO A 457 28.01 4.17 44.17
N PRO A 458 27.79 4.91 45.28
CA PRO A 458 27.94 4.50 46.67
C PRO A 458 26.83 3.53 47.08
N THR A 459 27.17 2.52 47.88
CA THR A 459 26.19 1.54 48.37
C THR A 459 25.13 2.26 49.20
N MET A 460 23.86 2.00 48.88
CA MET A 460 22.76 2.60 49.62
C MET A 460 22.66 1.95 50.99
N ILE A 461 22.37 2.74 52.03
CA ILE A 461 22.25 2.25 53.41
C ILE A 461 21.14 1.19 53.52
N ASN A 462 20.03 1.39 52.81
CA ASN A 462 18.91 0.45 52.77
C ASN A 462 18.83 -0.18 51.38
N ALA A 463 18.97 -1.51 51.30
CA ALA A 463 18.68 -2.25 50.07
C ALA A 463 17.17 -2.17 49.72
N LYS A 464 16.31 -2.22 50.74
CA LYS A 464 14.87 -2.01 50.63
C LYS A 464 14.39 -1.15 51.80
N LEU A 465 13.49 -0.21 51.54
CA LEU A 465 12.83 0.60 52.56
C LEU A 465 11.32 0.59 52.31
N ILE A 466 10.55 0.12 53.28
CA ILE A 466 9.10 0.25 53.31
C ILE A 466 8.76 1.21 54.44
N LYS A 467 8.12 2.34 54.11
CA LYS A 467 7.77 3.37 55.08
C LYS A 467 6.26 3.62 55.05
N ALA A 468 5.59 3.35 56.16
CA ALA A 468 4.22 3.79 56.39
C ALA A 468 4.23 5.08 57.21
N MET A 469 3.69 6.17 56.67
CA MET A 469 3.55 7.44 57.41
C MET A 469 2.39 7.39 58.41
N PHE A 470 1.38 6.58 58.10
CA PHE A 470 0.21 6.29 58.94
C PHE A 470 -0.19 4.83 58.75
N GLY A 471 -0.79 4.21 59.76
CA GLY A 471 -1.21 2.80 59.74
C GLY A 471 -0.10 1.81 60.09
N LYS A 472 -0.36 0.52 59.89
CA LYS A 472 0.58 -0.59 60.14
C LYS A 472 0.99 -1.26 58.83
N ILE A 473 2.23 -1.74 58.76
CA ILE A 473 2.66 -2.69 57.72
C ILE A 473 2.26 -4.08 58.20
N VAL A 474 1.52 -4.82 57.38
CA VAL A 474 1.12 -6.20 57.66
C VAL A 474 1.86 -7.11 56.70
N LEU A 475 2.57 -8.09 57.25
CA LEU A 475 3.05 -9.27 56.54
C LEU A 475 2.29 -10.44 57.12
N GLU A 476 1.53 -11.15 56.30
CA GLU A 476 0.65 -12.24 56.74
C GLU A 476 0.84 -13.45 55.83
N THR A 477 0.89 -14.63 56.45
CA THR A 477 0.89 -15.92 55.75
C THR A 477 -0.38 -16.65 56.14
N ILE A 478 -1.26 -16.88 55.17
CA ILE A 478 -2.46 -17.70 55.36
C ILE A 478 -2.14 -19.09 54.84
N ASP A 479 -1.89 -20.02 55.75
CA ASP A 479 -1.64 -21.42 55.43
C ASP A 479 -2.57 -22.32 56.26
N ALA A 480 -3.43 -23.06 55.57
CA ALA A 480 -4.41 -23.96 56.19
C ALA A 480 -3.77 -25.22 56.82
N ILE A 481 -2.50 -25.54 56.48
CA ILE A 481 -1.80 -26.76 56.91
C ILE A 481 -0.62 -26.42 57.85
N ALA A 482 -0.37 -25.13 58.14
CA ALA A 482 0.69 -24.64 59.02
C ALA A 482 2.11 -25.08 58.64
N THR A 483 2.37 -25.17 57.34
CA THR A 483 3.65 -25.51 56.71
C THR A 483 4.52 -24.29 56.34
N GLY A 484 3.94 -23.09 56.24
CA GLY A 484 4.62 -21.85 55.85
C GLY A 484 4.67 -20.76 56.94
N GLY A 485 5.47 -19.72 56.71
CA GLY A 485 5.64 -18.58 57.61
C GLY A 485 6.52 -17.46 57.03
N ILE A 486 6.90 -16.50 57.88
CA ILE A 486 7.80 -15.40 57.53
C ILE A 486 9.20 -15.72 58.08
N ASP A 487 10.16 -15.95 57.19
CA ASP A 487 11.56 -16.17 57.54
C ASP A 487 12.40 -14.90 57.27
N LEU A 488 13.20 -14.48 58.26
CA LEU A 488 14.10 -13.33 58.16
C LEU A 488 15.56 -13.79 58.35
N ASN A 489 16.18 -14.26 57.27
CA ASN A 489 17.49 -14.89 57.29
C ASN A 489 18.62 -13.97 56.78
N MET A 490 19.77 -13.96 57.45
CA MET A 490 21.03 -13.39 56.92
C MET A 490 22.15 -14.45 56.98
N GLY A 491 22.79 -14.72 55.84
CA GLY A 491 23.77 -15.82 55.68
C GLY A 491 23.12 -17.21 55.50
N PRO A 492 23.91 -18.27 55.24
CA PRO A 492 23.38 -19.63 55.09
C PRO A 492 22.59 -20.05 56.34
N GLY A 493 21.31 -20.41 56.15
CA GLY A 493 20.40 -20.82 57.22
C GLY A 493 20.12 -19.76 58.29
N GLY A 494 20.34 -18.46 58.03
CA GLY A 494 20.03 -17.38 58.96
C GLY A 494 21.07 -17.13 60.07
N SER A 495 22.25 -17.73 59.96
CA SER A 495 23.34 -17.72 60.97
C SER A 495 23.81 -16.34 61.47
N ALA A 496 23.51 -15.24 60.78
CA ALA A 496 23.88 -13.89 61.18
C ALA A 496 22.68 -12.91 61.27
N GLY A 497 21.44 -13.41 61.22
CA GLY A 497 20.24 -12.57 61.24
C GLY A 497 20.12 -11.68 62.47
N THR A 498 19.67 -10.44 62.29
CA THR A 498 19.30 -9.54 63.39
C THR A 498 17.96 -8.89 63.11
N ILE A 499 17.11 -8.78 64.14
CA ILE A 499 15.89 -7.98 64.12
C ILE A 499 16.08 -6.88 65.17
N SER A 500 15.92 -5.62 64.77
CA SER A 500 16.00 -4.47 65.68
C SER A 500 14.73 -3.65 65.59
N ILE A 501 14.25 -3.16 66.74
CA ILE A 501 13.07 -2.32 66.84
C ILE A 501 13.49 -1.00 67.49
N GLY A 502 13.04 0.12 66.92
CA GLY A 502 13.41 1.46 67.36
C GLY A 502 12.88 1.82 68.76
N THR A 503 13.34 2.95 69.27
CA THR A 503 13.33 3.36 70.69
C THR A 503 11.95 3.51 71.37
N LEU A 504 10.84 3.36 70.66
CA LEU A 504 9.48 3.65 71.15
C LEU A 504 8.42 2.61 70.73
N GLY A 505 8.82 1.45 70.19
CA GLY A 505 7.89 0.42 69.74
C GLY A 505 7.73 -0.71 70.76
N ASP A 506 6.49 -1.01 71.14
CA ASP A 506 6.17 -2.26 71.85
C ASP A 506 6.35 -3.46 70.92
N ILE A 507 6.94 -4.54 71.43
CA ILE A 507 7.11 -5.79 70.71
C ILE A 507 6.20 -6.84 71.36
N ASN A 508 5.11 -7.20 70.69
CA ASN A 508 4.25 -8.29 71.12
C ASN A 508 4.52 -9.53 70.28
N ILE A 509 5.11 -10.56 70.88
CA ILE A 509 5.33 -11.87 70.24
C ILE A 509 4.36 -12.85 70.91
N GLY A 510 3.47 -13.43 70.13
CA GLY A 510 2.36 -14.27 70.60
C GLY A 510 2.08 -15.41 69.63
N THR A 511 1.84 -16.63 70.12
CA THR A 511 1.13 -17.66 69.35
C THR A 511 -0.26 -17.83 69.95
N LEU A 512 -1.29 -17.82 69.09
CA LEU A 512 -2.70 -17.92 69.54
C LEU A 512 -3.21 -19.36 69.48
N THR A 513 -2.82 -20.12 68.46
CA THR A 513 -3.34 -21.47 68.18
C THR A 513 -2.26 -22.47 67.75
N GLY A 514 -1.00 -22.04 67.58
CA GLY A 514 0.08 -22.91 67.16
C GLY A 514 0.54 -23.83 68.30
N PRO A 515 0.60 -25.16 68.11
CA PRO A 515 0.95 -26.11 69.17
C PRO A 515 2.40 -26.00 69.66
N GLY A 516 3.27 -25.30 68.93
CA GLY A 516 4.71 -25.19 69.21
C GLY A 516 5.14 -24.05 70.13
N GLY A 517 4.25 -23.14 70.54
CA GLY A 517 4.64 -22.03 71.42
C GLY A 517 5.51 -20.95 70.74
N ILE A 518 6.18 -20.13 71.56
CA ILE A 518 7.26 -19.21 71.13
C ILE A 518 8.56 -19.80 71.68
N THR A 519 9.56 -20.00 70.82
CA THR A 519 10.89 -20.47 71.24
C THR A 519 11.93 -19.39 70.95
N LEU A 520 12.78 -19.09 71.94
CA LEU A 520 13.96 -18.24 71.79
C LEU A 520 15.19 -19.12 72.00
N GLN A 521 16.07 -19.21 71.00
CA GLN A 521 17.28 -20.04 71.04
C GLN A 521 18.47 -19.29 70.44
N ALA A 522 19.65 -19.45 71.03
CA ALA A 522 20.91 -19.01 70.44
C ALA A 522 21.90 -20.19 70.44
N VAL A 523 22.58 -20.42 69.30
CA VAL A 523 23.45 -21.60 69.10
C VAL A 523 24.83 -21.42 69.74
N VAL A 524 25.38 -20.20 69.69
CA VAL A 524 26.76 -19.92 70.12
C VAL A 524 26.84 -18.87 71.24
N GLY A 525 25.86 -17.97 71.37
CA GLY A 525 25.84 -16.88 72.35
C GLY A 525 24.71 -17.00 73.39
N PRO A 526 24.75 -16.20 74.47
CA PRO A 526 23.66 -16.15 75.45
C PRO A 526 22.44 -15.40 74.90
N ILE A 527 21.26 -15.79 75.38
CA ILE A 527 20.03 -14.99 75.23
C ILE A 527 19.95 -14.06 76.44
N SER A 528 19.98 -12.75 76.22
CA SER A 528 19.94 -11.75 77.29
C SER A 528 18.69 -10.88 77.17
N ILE A 529 17.96 -10.71 78.28
CA ILE A 529 16.87 -9.73 78.41
C ILE A 529 17.36 -8.64 79.34
N THR A 530 17.50 -7.43 78.83
CA THR A 530 17.97 -6.27 79.60
C THR A 530 16.96 -5.14 79.45
N THR A 531 16.50 -4.61 80.57
CA THR A 531 15.61 -3.44 80.61
C THR A 531 16.06 -2.52 81.75
N PRO A 532 15.95 -1.19 81.60
CA PRO A 532 16.17 -0.25 82.69
C PRO A 532 15.08 -0.34 83.77
N MET A 533 14.00 -1.10 83.52
CA MET A 533 12.90 -1.32 84.44
C MET A 533 12.80 -2.81 84.85
N THR A 534 11.61 -3.30 85.15
CA THR A 534 11.38 -4.70 85.52
C THR A 534 11.21 -5.56 84.27
N ALA A 535 11.98 -6.64 84.17
CA ALA A 535 11.66 -7.76 83.28
C ALA A 535 10.83 -8.78 84.06
N GLU A 536 9.69 -9.18 83.52
CA GLU A 536 8.76 -10.11 84.17
C GLU A 536 8.56 -11.34 83.30
N LEU A 537 8.67 -12.53 83.90
CA LEU A 537 8.33 -13.81 83.28
C LEU A 537 7.15 -14.39 84.05
N ASN A 538 6.00 -14.52 83.38
CA ASN A 538 4.76 -15.00 83.99
C ASN A 538 4.17 -16.15 83.18
N GLY A 539 3.86 -17.25 83.85
CA GLY A 539 3.18 -18.40 83.27
C GLY A 539 2.03 -18.82 84.18
N ALA A 540 0.82 -18.96 83.63
CA ALA A 540 -0.37 -19.31 84.40
C ALA A 540 -0.24 -20.65 85.16
N THR A 541 0.57 -21.58 84.64
CA THR A 541 0.88 -22.89 85.23
C THR A 541 2.27 -22.96 85.89
N GLY A 542 3.03 -21.87 85.88
CA GLY A 542 4.40 -21.78 86.38
C GLY A 542 5.43 -21.34 85.32
N VAL A 543 6.61 -20.91 85.78
CA VAL A 543 7.77 -20.53 84.95
C VAL A 543 8.95 -21.41 85.35
N THR A 544 9.60 -22.03 84.36
CA THR A 544 10.80 -22.84 84.58
C THR A 544 12.02 -22.07 84.08
N ILE A 545 13.01 -21.84 84.96
CA ILE A 545 14.27 -21.18 84.64
C ILE A 545 15.40 -22.14 85.01
N GLY A 546 16.03 -22.78 84.03
CA GLY A 546 17.10 -23.78 84.26
C GLY A 546 17.45 -24.60 83.01
N SER A 547 18.60 -25.29 83.04
CA SER A 547 19.07 -26.18 81.95
C SER A 547 19.04 -27.65 82.37
N ALA A 548 18.91 -28.56 81.39
CA ALA A 548 18.91 -30.01 81.59
C ALA A 548 20.31 -30.62 81.82
N ALA A 549 21.40 -29.88 81.56
CA ALA A 549 22.78 -30.33 81.71
C ALA A 549 23.55 -29.30 82.56
N THR A 550 23.74 -29.61 83.85
CA THR A 550 24.25 -28.77 84.95
C THR A 550 24.91 -27.43 84.55
N PRO A 551 24.20 -26.31 84.80
CA PRO A 551 24.82 -25.00 85.00
C PRO A 551 24.19 -24.25 86.19
N VAL A 552 24.96 -23.37 86.82
CA VAL A 552 24.53 -22.56 87.97
C VAL A 552 23.54 -21.49 87.50
N VAL A 553 22.41 -21.36 88.20
CA VAL A 553 21.50 -20.20 88.06
C VAL A 553 21.98 -19.13 89.03
N ASP A 554 22.71 -18.14 88.52
CA ASP A 554 23.20 -17.00 89.31
C ASP A 554 22.13 -15.91 89.40
N ILE A 555 21.54 -15.73 90.59
CA ILE A 555 20.63 -14.62 90.89
C ILE A 555 21.41 -13.55 91.66
N LYS A 556 21.81 -12.49 90.97
CA LYS A 556 22.59 -11.38 91.54
C LYS A 556 21.66 -10.22 91.88
N GLY A 557 21.22 -10.14 93.13
CA GLY A 557 20.35 -9.06 93.64
C GLY A 557 20.51 -8.86 95.14
N VAL A 558 20.16 -7.66 95.63
CA VAL A 558 20.26 -7.29 97.07
C VAL A 558 19.30 -8.13 97.93
N SER A 559 18.19 -8.59 97.36
CA SER A 559 17.23 -9.49 98.01
C SER A 559 16.52 -10.35 96.98
N VAL A 560 16.38 -11.65 97.26
CA VAL A 560 15.51 -12.56 96.51
C VAL A 560 14.30 -12.87 97.36
N ASN A 561 13.10 -12.54 96.85
CA ASN A 561 11.84 -12.82 97.54
C ASN A 561 11.20 -14.06 96.90
N VAL A 562 11.07 -15.14 97.68
CA VAL A 562 10.45 -16.38 97.24
C VAL A 562 9.06 -16.46 97.88
N GLY A 563 8.01 -16.29 97.09
CA GLY A 563 6.63 -16.33 97.53
C GLY A 563 5.93 -17.59 97.02
N GLY A 564 5.62 -18.53 97.92
CA GLY A 564 4.87 -19.74 97.62
C GLY A 564 4.56 -20.53 98.89
N SER A 565 3.35 -21.08 99.01
CA SER A 565 2.86 -21.81 100.19
C SER A 565 3.36 -23.26 100.27
N SER A 566 4.15 -23.71 99.31
CA SER A 566 4.81 -25.02 99.27
C SER A 566 6.32 -24.83 99.21
N SER A 567 7.05 -25.19 100.26
CA SER A 567 8.50 -24.98 100.38
C SER A 567 9.31 -25.72 99.31
N PRO A 568 9.96 -25.04 98.36
CA PRO A 568 11.08 -25.61 97.62
C PRO A 568 12.34 -25.30 98.42
N ALA A 569 13.24 -26.28 98.53
CA ALA A 569 14.43 -26.27 99.37
C ALA A 569 15.38 -25.07 99.09
N LEU A 570 15.16 -23.93 99.73
CA LEU A 570 16.20 -22.91 99.93
C LEU A 570 16.61 -22.95 101.41
N LEU A 571 17.63 -23.77 101.68
CA LEU A 571 18.22 -24.06 103.00
C LEU A 571 18.81 -22.84 103.74
N ALA A 572 18.65 -21.62 103.22
CA ALA A 572 19.37 -20.44 103.71
C ALA A 572 18.74 -19.82 104.98
N LYS A 573 17.41 -19.84 105.12
CA LYS A 573 16.75 -19.15 106.25
C LYS A 573 16.78 -19.96 107.55
N ASP A 574 16.59 -21.28 107.45
CA ASP A 574 16.59 -22.17 108.62
C ASP A 574 17.99 -22.40 109.20
N PHE A 575 19.06 -22.15 108.42
CA PHE A 575 20.45 -22.27 108.89
C PHE A 575 20.88 -21.15 109.84
N LEU A 576 20.39 -19.91 109.61
CA LEU A 576 20.77 -18.75 110.41
C LEU A 576 20.08 -18.72 111.79
N ASP A 577 18.85 -19.22 111.89
CA ASP A 577 18.15 -19.34 113.19
C ASP A 577 18.75 -20.44 114.07
N LEU A 578 19.49 -21.40 113.51
CA LEU A 578 20.12 -22.52 114.24
C LEU A 578 21.29 -22.09 115.14
N PHE A 579 21.91 -20.94 114.87
CA PHE A 579 23.07 -20.44 115.63
C PHE A 579 22.77 -19.32 116.63
N LYS A 580 21.53 -18.80 116.65
CA LYS A 580 21.16 -17.65 117.50
C LYS A 580 21.21 -17.96 119.00
N ASP A 581 20.93 -19.21 119.39
CA ASP A 581 20.85 -19.63 120.79
C ASP A 581 22.06 -20.48 121.23
N HIS A 582 23.17 -20.45 120.48
CA HIS A 582 24.39 -21.19 120.80
C HIS A 582 25.24 -20.45 121.85
N THR A 583 25.47 -21.07 123.01
CA THR A 583 26.32 -20.52 124.09
C THR A 583 27.25 -21.58 124.71
N HIS A 584 28.49 -21.21 125.07
CA HIS A 584 29.47 -22.07 125.74
C HIS A 584 29.59 -21.77 127.26
N PRO A 585 29.79 -22.78 128.15
CA PRO A 585 29.79 -22.56 129.61
C PRO A 585 31.03 -21.86 130.20
N THR A 586 32.13 -21.64 129.48
CA THR A 586 33.32 -20.89 129.99
C THR A 586 34.13 -20.20 128.87
N PRO A 587 34.99 -19.19 129.18
CA PRO A 587 35.65 -18.35 128.18
C PRO A 587 36.87 -18.94 127.46
N ASN A 588 37.33 -20.16 127.79
CA ASN A 588 38.62 -20.72 127.32
C ASN A 588 38.50 -22.04 126.54
N GLY A 589 37.64 -22.09 125.52
CA GLY A 589 37.60 -23.18 124.53
C GLY A 589 36.75 -24.41 124.92
N PRO A 590 36.28 -25.19 123.93
CA PRO A 590 35.16 -26.11 124.12
C PRO A 590 35.61 -27.38 124.84
N SER A 591 35.18 -27.55 126.09
CA SER A 591 35.23 -28.83 126.80
C SER A 591 33.90 -29.07 127.52
N GLY A 592 33.22 -30.14 127.14
CA GLY A 592 31.94 -30.58 127.71
C GLY A 592 30.86 -30.87 126.65
N PRO A 593 29.95 -31.83 126.91
CA PRO A 593 28.88 -32.22 125.97
C PRO A 593 27.90 -31.07 125.69
N LEU A 594 27.31 -31.08 124.49
CA LEU A 594 26.27 -30.15 124.06
C LEU A 594 25.19 -29.97 125.13
N SER A 595 24.72 -28.73 125.32
CA SER A 595 23.60 -28.40 126.21
C SER A 595 22.45 -29.40 126.00
N PRO A 596 21.86 -29.97 127.08
CA PRO A 596 20.74 -30.92 126.98
C PRO A 596 19.51 -30.38 126.22
N GLN A 597 19.43 -29.06 126.02
CA GLN A 597 18.39 -28.41 125.22
C GLN A 597 18.68 -28.38 123.70
N PHE A 598 19.91 -28.70 123.28
CA PHE A 598 20.38 -28.65 121.89
C PHE A 598 20.32 -30.03 121.19
N ALA A 599 20.49 -31.12 121.94
CA ALA A 599 20.52 -32.49 121.41
C ALA A 599 19.21 -32.98 120.73
N PRO A 600 18.00 -32.62 121.17
CA PRO A 600 16.76 -33.05 120.51
C PRO A 600 16.43 -32.27 119.22
N LYS A 601 17.04 -31.09 119.01
CA LYS A 601 16.81 -30.26 117.83
C LYS A 601 17.74 -30.61 116.66
N LEU A 602 18.95 -31.10 116.94
CA LEU A 602 19.91 -31.57 115.92
C LEU A 602 19.43 -32.83 115.17
N THR A 603 18.61 -33.66 115.81
CA THR A 603 18.14 -34.95 115.25
C THR A 603 16.98 -34.80 114.26
N LYS A 604 16.35 -33.62 114.16
CA LYS A 604 15.31 -33.33 113.17
C LYS A 604 15.82 -32.58 111.93
N THR A 605 16.99 -31.93 112.00
CA THR A 605 17.58 -31.16 110.89
C THR A 605 18.70 -31.88 110.15
N MET A 606 19.20 -33.01 110.66
CA MET A 606 20.20 -33.83 109.98
C MET A 606 19.49 -34.87 109.09
N ALA A 607 19.56 -34.67 107.77
CA ALA A 607 18.97 -35.54 106.77
C ALA A 607 19.49 -36.99 106.90
N LYS A 608 18.59 -37.94 107.15
CA LYS A 608 18.84 -39.37 106.90
C LYS A 608 18.85 -39.59 105.38
N LYS A 609 19.98 -40.08 104.86
CA LYS A 609 20.23 -40.58 103.50
C LYS A 609 20.41 -39.49 102.43
N VAL A 610 21.64 -39.29 101.98
CA VAL A 610 22.17 -39.66 100.65
C VAL A 610 23.68 -39.50 100.78
N PHE A 611 24.45 -40.59 100.73
CA PHE A 611 25.85 -40.73 100.26
C PHE A 611 26.43 -42.06 100.80
N LEU A 612 26.19 -43.12 100.01
CA LEU A 612 26.93 -44.36 99.79
C LEU A 612 26.13 -45.01 98.64
N SER A 613 26.57 -45.12 97.37
CA SER A 613 27.89 -45.08 96.73
C SER A 613 28.26 -43.77 96.06
#